data_AF-A0A835IFS6-F1
#
_entry.id   AF-A0A835IFS6-F1
#
_cell.length_a   1.000
_cell.length_b   1.000
_cell.length_c   1.000
_cell.angle_alpha   90.00
_cell.angle_beta   90.00
_cell.angle_gamma   90.00
#
_symmetry.space_group_name_H-M   'P 1'
#
loop_
_entity.id
_entity.type
_entity.pdbx_description
1 polymer ?
#
loop_
_entity_poly.entity_id
_entity_poly.type
_entity_poly.pdbx_seq_one_letter_code
_entity_poly.pdbx_strand_id
1 'polypeptide(L)'
;MVPDVDLMFDCMDRPVVNRTEYGPESTWPPPPLFRYCTTSQHFDIPFPDWSFWGWPETNLEHWDEEFGSIKQGSHATNWMKKWPHAYWKGNADVSSPVRTELLRCNHSRQWGAQIMRQNWVEEARAGYEQSKLANQCQHRYKIYAEGYAWSVSLKYIVSCGSLTLIIAPRYEDFLSRGLVPRLNYWPVSLSPDLCRSIKFAVDWGNANPSVAEAIGKRGQQFMENMSMDRVYEYMFHLIKEYSKLQDFKPSPPSSAQEVCMESLLCFADSKERDLLERSTASPSASLPCSLPPANMDIIKNWIQKKSRIISDVQQLENNEHV
;
A
#
# COMPACT_ATOMS: atom_id res chain seq x y z
N MET A 1 -21.11 9.83 15.34
CA MET A 1 -20.25 10.56 16.30
C MET A 1 -19.05 9.67 16.62
N VAL A 2 -17.84 10.21 16.56
CA VAL A 2 -16.61 9.50 16.95
C VAL A 2 -16.56 9.45 18.49
N PRO A 3 -16.28 8.30 19.11
CA PRO A 3 -16.19 8.21 20.58
C PRO A 3 -14.92 8.86 21.12
N ASP A 4 -14.96 9.28 22.38
CA ASP A 4 -13.77 9.75 23.11
C ASP A 4 -12.75 8.60 23.22
N VAL A 5 -11.50 8.85 22.82
CA VAL A 5 -10.40 7.88 22.85
C VAL A 5 -9.08 8.54 23.24
N ASP A 6 -8.27 7.82 24.02
CA ASP A 6 -6.84 8.05 24.17
C ASP A 6 -6.09 7.00 23.33
N LEU A 7 -5.31 7.47 22.36
CA LEU A 7 -4.53 6.62 21.47
C LEU A 7 -3.08 7.12 21.39
N MET A 8 -2.16 6.17 21.25
CA MET A 8 -0.77 6.45 20.89
C MET A 8 -0.58 6.15 19.41
N PHE A 9 -0.07 7.13 18.68
CA PHE A 9 0.26 7.00 17.26
C PHE A 9 1.75 7.25 17.06
N ASP A 10 2.45 6.30 16.46
CA ASP A 10 3.88 6.46 16.11
C ASP A 10 4.04 6.54 14.59
N CYS A 11 4.50 7.72 14.15
CA CYS A 11 4.66 8.07 12.74
C CYS A 11 5.93 7.49 12.08
N MET A 12 6.73 6.66 12.76
CA MET A 12 7.87 5.99 12.12
C MET A 12 7.44 4.77 11.29
N ASP A 13 8.34 4.31 10.43
CA ASP A 13 8.04 3.33 9.38
C ASP A 13 7.90 1.87 9.88
N ARG A 14 8.61 1.44 10.92
CA ARG A 14 8.67 0.01 11.28
C ARG A 14 7.73 -0.30 12.45
N PRO A 15 7.03 -1.44 12.43
CA PRO A 15 6.31 -1.91 13.61
C PRO A 15 7.31 -2.25 14.72
N VAL A 16 6.88 -2.08 15.97
CA VAL A 16 7.77 -2.17 17.14
C VAL A 16 7.23 -3.05 18.27
N VAL A 17 5.93 -3.34 18.31
CA VAL A 17 5.33 -4.14 19.39
C VAL A 17 5.46 -5.62 19.06
N ASN A 18 6.64 -6.20 19.30
CA ASN A 18 6.97 -7.57 18.93
C ASN A 18 6.22 -8.60 19.78
N ARG A 19 5.49 -9.52 19.13
CA ARG A 19 4.70 -10.57 19.78
C ARG A 19 5.51 -11.49 20.68
N THR A 20 6.81 -11.69 20.41
CA THR A 20 7.64 -12.57 21.26
C THR A 20 7.96 -11.96 22.62
N GLU A 21 7.79 -10.65 22.77
CA GLU A 21 8.03 -9.93 24.03
C GLU A 21 6.81 -9.96 24.96
N TYR A 22 5.61 -10.27 24.41
CA TYR A 22 4.35 -10.25 25.14
C TYR A 22 3.65 -11.62 25.06
N GLY A 23 3.60 -12.33 26.17
CA GLY A 23 3.00 -13.65 26.31
C GLY A 23 2.66 -13.96 27.77
N PRO A 24 2.06 -15.13 28.05
CA PRO A 24 1.61 -15.49 29.40
C PRO A 24 2.72 -15.51 30.45
N GLU A 25 3.97 -15.77 30.02
CA GLU A 25 5.17 -15.81 30.87
C GLU A 25 5.97 -14.50 30.84
N SER A 26 5.50 -13.47 30.13
CA SER A 26 6.15 -12.16 30.02
C SER A 26 5.14 -11.03 30.26
N THR A 27 5.49 -9.80 29.87
CA THR A 27 4.61 -8.63 29.99
C THR A 27 3.32 -8.84 29.20
N TRP A 28 2.16 -8.72 29.85
CA TRP A 28 0.85 -8.74 29.22
C TRP A 28 -0.11 -7.80 29.97
N PRO A 29 -0.98 -7.04 29.27
CA PRO A 29 -1.17 -6.98 27.82
C PRO A 29 -0.09 -6.15 27.08
N PRO A 30 0.07 -6.32 25.76
CA PRO A 30 0.92 -5.43 24.96
C PRO A 30 0.34 -4.00 24.91
N PRO A 31 1.19 -2.96 24.81
CA PRO A 31 0.71 -1.59 24.63
C PRO A 31 0.02 -1.43 23.28
N PRO A 32 -1.16 -0.77 23.20
CA PRO A 32 -1.78 -0.45 21.92
C PRO A 32 -0.98 0.66 21.22
N LEU A 33 -0.52 0.39 20.01
CA LEU A 33 0.23 1.36 19.21
C LEU A 33 -0.31 1.41 17.79
N PHE A 34 -0.81 2.57 17.39
CA PHE A 34 -1.21 2.83 16.02
C PHE A 34 0.00 3.19 15.18
N ARG A 35 0.09 2.55 14.01
CA ARG A 35 1.16 2.77 13.02
C ARG A 35 0.60 2.58 11.63
N TYR A 36 1.40 2.86 10.63
CA TYR A 36 0.96 2.70 9.24
C TYR A 36 1.03 1.27 8.70
N CYS A 37 1.81 0.38 9.34
CA CYS A 37 1.86 -1.03 8.98
C CYS A 37 2.11 -1.94 10.19
N THR A 38 1.96 -3.24 9.96
CA THR A 38 2.28 -4.31 10.91
C THR A 38 2.88 -5.51 10.18
N THR A 39 3.25 -6.55 10.92
CA THR A 39 3.55 -7.88 10.35
C THR A 39 2.88 -8.98 11.18
N SER A 40 2.95 -10.22 10.74
CA SER A 40 2.46 -11.37 11.53
C SER A 40 3.17 -11.54 12.89
N GLN A 41 4.31 -10.87 13.08
CA GLN A 41 5.11 -10.91 14.31
C GLN A 41 4.86 -9.72 15.24
N HIS A 42 3.98 -8.79 14.87
CA HIS A 42 3.77 -7.55 15.62
C HIS A 42 2.31 -7.35 16.03
N PHE A 43 2.09 -6.57 17.09
CA PHE A 43 0.78 -6.17 17.60
C PHE A 43 0.34 -4.77 17.13
N ASP A 44 1.22 -4.00 16.50
CA ASP A 44 0.95 -2.67 15.96
C ASP A 44 -0.34 -2.67 15.11
N ILE A 45 -1.16 -1.65 15.31
CA ILE A 45 -2.49 -1.49 14.73
C ILE A 45 -2.37 -0.63 13.46
N PRO A 46 -2.53 -1.20 12.25
CA PRO A 46 -2.42 -0.45 11.01
C PRO A 46 -3.49 0.64 10.88
N PHE A 47 -3.07 1.83 10.51
CA PHE A 47 -3.89 2.99 10.23
C PHE A 47 -3.50 3.57 8.85
N PRO A 48 -4.42 4.23 8.11
CA PRO A 48 -4.07 4.86 6.85
C PRO A 48 -2.89 5.83 6.97
N ASP A 49 -1.98 5.78 6.00
CA ASP A 49 -0.85 6.70 5.95
C ASP A 49 -1.25 8.12 5.53
N TRP A 50 -0.42 9.10 5.87
CA TRP A 50 -0.68 10.52 5.60
C TRP A 50 -0.88 10.83 4.11
N SER A 51 -0.30 10.01 3.22
CA SER A 51 -0.33 10.27 1.78
C SER A 51 -1.69 10.01 1.13
N PHE A 52 -2.72 9.62 1.88
CA PHE A 52 -4.11 9.68 1.43
C PHE A 52 -4.65 11.11 1.33
N TRP A 53 -4.16 12.02 2.18
CA TRP A 53 -4.52 13.45 2.16
C TRP A 53 -3.59 14.28 1.26
N GLY A 54 -2.54 13.65 0.73
CA GLY A 54 -1.55 14.28 -0.16
C GLY A 54 -0.14 14.14 0.38
N TRP A 55 0.84 14.43 -0.47
CA TRP A 55 2.24 14.47 -0.09
C TRP A 55 2.92 15.71 -0.70
N PRO A 56 2.85 16.86 -0.02
CA PRO A 56 3.30 18.15 -0.55
C PRO A 56 4.74 18.08 -1.06
N GLU A 57 5.64 17.45 -0.33
CA GLU A 57 7.06 17.37 -0.68
C GLU A 57 7.32 16.65 -2.00
N THR A 58 6.36 15.90 -2.55
CA THR A 58 6.50 15.15 -3.80
C THR A 58 5.48 15.50 -4.89
N ASN A 59 4.73 16.60 -4.72
CA ASN A 59 3.64 17.00 -5.63
C ASN A 59 2.58 15.91 -5.81
N LEU A 60 2.30 15.11 -4.78
CA LEU A 60 1.20 14.14 -4.85
C LEU A 60 -0.06 14.77 -4.27
N GLU A 61 -1.11 14.75 -5.09
CA GLU A 61 -2.43 15.23 -4.72
C GLU A 61 -3.08 14.29 -3.70
N HIS A 62 -4.21 14.72 -3.14
CA HIS A 62 -5.01 13.85 -2.29
C HIS A 62 -5.55 12.65 -3.10
N TRP A 63 -5.89 11.57 -2.39
CA TRP A 63 -6.04 10.26 -3.00
C TRP A 63 -7.08 10.18 -4.14
N ASP A 64 -8.29 10.71 -3.97
CA ASP A 64 -9.33 10.60 -5.00
C ASP A 64 -8.94 11.30 -6.31
N GLU A 65 -8.28 12.46 -6.23
CA GLU A 65 -7.76 13.18 -7.40
C GLU A 65 -6.56 12.47 -8.03
N GLU A 66 -5.60 12.03 -7.22
CA GLU A 66 -4.42 11.32 -7.69
C GLU A 66 -4.82 9.99 -8.36
N PHE A 67 -5.76 9.25 -7.77
CA PHE A 67 -6.35 8.06 -8.39
C PHE A 67 -7.02 8.37 -9.71
N GLY A 68 -7.84 9.44 -9.78
CA GLY A 68 -8.50 9.88 -11.01
C GLY A 68 -7.49 10.19 -12.13
N SER A 69 -6.41 10.91 -11.78
CA SER A 69 -5.29 11.23 -12.68
C SER A 69 -4.56 9.98 -13.17
N ILE A 70 -4.22 9.05 -12.27
CA ILE A 70 -3.57 7.77 -12.63
C ILE A 70 -4.48 6.93 -13.53
N LYS A 71 -5.77 6.82 -13.20
CA LYS A 71 -6.74 6.05 -13.99
C LYS A 71 -6.89 6.65 -15.39
N GLN A 72 -7.01 7.96 -15.51
CA GLN A 72 -7.04 8.64 -16.81
C GLN A 72 -5.76 8.39 -17.60
N GLY A 73 -4.58 8.56 -16.99
CA GLY A 73 -3.29 8.28 -17.61
C GLY A 73 -3.14 6.82 -18.06
N SER A 74 -3.72 5.88 -17.31
CA SER A 74 -3.72 4.45 -17.68
C SER A 74 -4.45 4.16 -19.00
N HIS A 75 -5.44 4.98 -19.34
CA HIS A 75 -6.25 4.85 -20.57
C HIS A 75 -5.60 5.50 -21.79
N ALA A 76 -4.52 6.28 -21.63
CA ALA A 76 -3.79 6.90 -22.75
C ALA A 76 -3.25 5.86 -23.74
N THR A 77 -2.93 4.65 -23.25
CA THR A 77 -2.47 3.52 -24.07
C THR A 77 -3.28 2.27 -23.75
N ASN A 78 -3.95 1.72 -24.77
CA ASN A 78 -4.63 0.42 -24.66
C ASN A 78 -3.66 -0.65 -24.13
N TRP A 79 -4.12 -1.50 -23.21
CA TRP A 79 -3.29 -2.50 -22.54
C TRP A 79 -2.45 -3.35 -23.51
N MET A 80 -3.04 -3.78 -24.63
CA MET A 80 -2.35 -4.59 -25.63
C MET A 80 -1.17 -3.86 -26.31
N LYS A 81 -1.19 -2.52 -26.33
CA LYS A 81 -0.14 -1.66 -26.89
C LYS A 81 0.88 -1.20 -25.85
N LYS A 82 0.66 -1.47 -24.55
CA LYS A 82 1.65 -1.17 -23.49
C LYS A 82 2.91 -2.02 -23.70
N TRP A 83 4.05 -1.53 -23.22
CA TRP A 83 5.32 -2.23 -23.30
C TRP A 83 5.23 -3.60 -22.59
N PRO A 84 5.65 -4.71 -23.23
CA PRO A 84 5.46 -6.06 -22.71
C PRO A 84 6.52 -6.46 -21.65
N HIS A 85 7.02 -5.49 -20.89
CA HIS A 85 8.04 -5.66 -19.88
C HIS A 85 7.52 -5.22 -18.51
N ALA A 86 8.07 -5.80 -17.45
CA ALA A 86 7.86 -5.32 -16.10
C ALA A 86 8.64 -4.04 -15.85
N TYR A 87 8.04 -3.12 -15.09
CA TYR A 87 8.62 -1.82 -14.82
C TYR A 87 8.57 -1.46 -13.34
N TRP A 88 9.69 -0.96 -12.84
CA TRP A 88 9.81 -0.35 -11.52
C TRP A 88 10.59 0.96 -11.62
N LYS A 89 10.15 2.00 -10.92
CA LYS A 89 10.91 3.22 -10.67
C LYS A 89 10.81 3.56 -9.19
N GLY A 90 11.93 3.70 -8.51
CA GLY A 90 11.91 4.00 -7.08
C GLY A 90 13.29 4.21 -6.46
N ASN A 91 13.30 4.72 -5.23
CA ASN A 91 14.54 4.90 -4.49
C ASN A 91 14.99 3.56 -3.91
N ALA A 92 16.18 3.10 -4.30
CA ALA A 92 16.76 1.86 -3.79
C ALA A 92 17.53 2.05 -2.48
N ASP A 93 17.97 3.28 -2.20
CA ASP A 93 18.86 3.61 -1.08
C ASP A 93 18.03 3.88 0.20
N VAL A 94 17.20 2.91 0.57
CA VAL A 94 16.25 2.96 1.72
C VAL A 94 16.43 1.76 2.66
N SER A 95 17.62 1.16 2.68
CA SER A 95 17.95 -0.04 3.47
C SER A 95 16.96 -1.21 3.25
N SER A 96 16.51 -1.39 2.00
CA SER A 96 15.63 -2.49 1.58
C SER A 96 16.42 -3.56 0.83
N PRO A 97 16.63 -4.76 1.41
CA PRO A 97 17.29 -5.86 0.70
C PRO A 97 16.56 -6.24 -0.60
N VAL A 98 15.21 -6.14 -0.60
CA VAL A 98 14.39 -6.45 -1.77
C VAL A 98 14.67 -5.49 -2.93
N ARG A 99 14.79 -4.19 -2.67
CA ARG A 99 15.11 -3.21 -3.72
C ARG A 99 16.54 -3.35 -4.22
N THR A 100 17.49 -3.67 -3.33
CA THR A 100 18.88 -3.94 -3.73
C THR A 100 18.96 -5.14 -4.66
N GLU A 101 18.24 -6.23 -4.36
CA GLU A 101 18.19 -7.40 -5.23
C GLU A 101 17.47 -7.11 -6.55
N LEU A 102 16.35 -6.39 -6.50
CA LEU A 102 15.56 -6.02 -7.70
C LEU A 102 16.39 -5.26 -8.74
N LEU A 103 17.35 -4.43 -8.32
CA LEU A 103 18.24 -3.71 -9.23
C LEU A 103 19.08 -4.63 -10.13
N ARG A 104 19.37 -5.86 -9.68
CA ARG A 104 20.10 -6.86 -10.48
C ARG A 104 19.26 -7.42 -11.62
N CYS A 105 17.94 -7.23 -11.57
CA CYS A 105 17.01 -7.70 -12.60
C CYS A 105 16.83 -6.69 -13.75
N ASN A 106 17.62 -5.61 -13.82
CA ASN A 106 17.48 -4.57 -14.84
C ASN A 106 18.02 -5.01 -16.22
N HIS A 107 17.33 -5.95 -16.88
CA HIS A 107 17.68 -6.40 -18.22
C HIS A 107 16.44 -6.83 -18.99
N SER A 108 15.91 -5.96 -19.86
CA SER A 108 14.63 -6.19 -20.56
C SER A 108 14.60 -7.45 -21.43
N ARG A 109 15.71 -7.80 -22.09
CA ARG A 109 15.79 -9.03 -22.93
C ARG A 109 15.93 -10.32 -22.11
N GLN A 110 16.72 -10.29 -21.03
CA GLN A 110 17.01 -11.47 -20.22
C GLN A 110 15.86 -11.76 -19.24
N TRP A 111 15.42 -10.74 -18.50
CA TRP A 111 14.46 -10.86 -17.41
C TRP A 111 13.08 -10.31 -17.72
N GLY A 112 12.90 -9.66 -18.88
CA GLY A 112 11.63 -9.01 -19.18
C GLY A 112 11.36 -7.77 -18.31
N ALA A 113 12.38 -7.21 -17.65
CA ALA A 113 12.22 -6.15 -16.65
C ALA A 113 13.08 -4.91 -16.93
N GLN A 114 12.53 -3.74 -16.61
CA GLN A 114 13.17 -2.43 -16.65
C GLN A 114 13.07 -1.79 -15.26
N ILE A 115 14.21 -1.60 -14.61
CA ILE A 115 14.32 -1.13 -13.23
C ILE A 115 15.05 0.20 -13.21
N MET A 116 14.36 1.26 -12.83
CA MET A 116 14.85 2.64 -12.85
C MET A 116 15.09 3.14 -11.42
N ARG A 117 16.30 3.66 -11.15
CA ARG A 117 16.56 4.35 -9.88
C ARG A 117 15.90 5.74 -9.91
N GLN A 118 15.18 6.06 -8.84
CA GLN A 118 14.62 7.38 -8.61
C GLN A 118 15.67 8.26 -7.91
N ASN A 119 16.04 9.38 -8.53
CA ASN A 119 16.85 10.42 -7.88
C ASN A 119 15.92 11.55 -7.40
N TRP A 120 15.61 11.56 -6.10
CA TRP A 120 14.72 12.55 -5.51
C TRP A 120 15.25 13.99 -5.60
N VAL A 121 16.57 14.19 -5.58
CA VAL A 121 17.18 15.53 -5.67
C VAL A 121 16.99 16.11 -7.07
N GLU A 122 17.20 15.30 -8.11
CA GLU A 122 16.96 15.71 -9.50
C GLU A 122 15.48 15.96 -9.77
N GLU A 123 14.62 15.12 -9.22
CA GLU A 123 13.17 15.22 -9.44
C GLU A 123 12.59 16.43 -8.71
N ALA A 124 13.07 16.73 -7.50
CA ALA A 124 12.72 17.98 -6.81
C ALA A 124 13.08 19.21 -7.66
N ARG A 125 14.27 19.21 -8.30
CA ARG A 125 14.70 20.30 -9.21
C ARG A 125 13.87 20.39 -10.48
N ALA A 126 13.37 19.26 -10.98
CA ALA A 126 12.55 19.16 -12.18
C ALA A 126 11.04 19.25 -11.89
N GLY A 127 10.62 19.54 -10.66
CA GLY A 127 9.21 19.62 -10.28
C GLY A 127 8.47 18.27 -10.32
N TYR A 128 9.18 17.15 -10.22
CA TYR A 128 8.65 15.78 -10.25
C TYR A 128 7.97 15.37 -11.57
N GLU A 129 8.16 16.13 -12.65
CA GLU A 129 7.52 15.87 -13.96
C GLU A 129 7.84 14.47 -14.52
N GLN A 130 9.07 14.01 -14.31
CA GLN A 130 9.52 12.69 -14.76
C GLN A 130 9.03 11.54 -13.86
N SER A 131 8.46 11.87 -12.70
CA SER A 131 7.89 10.94 -11.74
C SER A 131 6.38 11.01 -11.61
N LYS A 132 5.71 11.88 -12.39
CA LYS A 132 4.25 11.97 -12.41
C LYS A 132 3.61 10.59 -12.62
N LEU A 133 2.84 10.14 -11.64
CA LEU A 133 2.35 8.75 -11.56
C LEU A 133 1.46 8.39 -12.75
N ALA A 134 0.63 9.34 -13.21
CA ALA A 134 -0.22 9.18 -14.39
C ALA A 134 0.55 8.82 -15.68
N ASN A 135 1.83 9.20 -15.77
CA ASN A 135 2.68 8.89 -16.93
C ASN A 135 3.37 7.53 -16.81
N GLN A 136 3.30 6.87 -15.65
CA GLN A 136 4.04 5.64 -15.38
C GLN A 136 3.26 4.35 -15.67
N CYS A 137 2.09 4.44 -16.32
CA CYS A 137 1.22 3.30 -16.62
C CYS A 137 1.39 2.77 -18.05
N GLN A 138 2.58 2.92 -18.65
CA GLN A 138 2.86 2.56 -20.05
C GLN A 138 3.31 1.11 -20.26
N HIS A 139 3.52 0.36 -19.17
CA HIS A 139 3.99 -1.02 -19.19
C HIS A 139 2.87 -1.99 -18.80
N ARG A 140 2.86 -3.19 -19.38
CA ARG A 140 1.85 -4.22 -19.07
C ARG A 140 1.96 -4.69 -17.61
N TYR A 141 3.17 -4.67 -17.04
CA TYR A 141 3.44 -5.12 -15.69
C TYR A 141 4.13 -4.03 -14.87
N LYS A 142 3.67 -3.83 -13.64
CA LYS A 142 4.25 -2.88 -12.68
C LYS A 142 4.72 -3.64 -11.46
N ILE A 143 5.94 -3.39 -11.00
CA ILE A 143 6.50 -4.11 -9.85
C ILE A 143 6.28 -3.29 -8.58
N TYR A 144 5.85 -3.95 -7.51
CA TYR A 144 5.88 -3.42 -6.15
C TYR A 144 7.01 -4.09 -5.35
N ALA A 145 7.81 -3.25 -4.70
CA ALA A 145 8.91 -3.66 -3.83
C ALA A 145 8.91 -2.80 -2.55
N GLU A 146 8.90 -3.46 -1.40
CA GLU A 146 8.94 -2.83 -0.09
C GLU A 146 10.18 -1.94 0.10
N GLY A 147 10.01 -0.87 0.85
CA GLY A 147 11.07 0.09 1.16
C GLY A 147 11.75 -0.26 2.48
N TYR A 148 12.01 0.76 3.30
CA TYR A 148 12.50 0.57 4.67
C TYR A 148 11.51 -0.26 5.52
N ALA A 149 10.21 -0.08 5.27
CA ALA A 149 9.09 -0.91 5.72
C ALA A 149 8.09 -1.15 4.56
N TRP A 150 6.77 -1.03 4.80
CA TRP A 150 5.79 -0.94 3.72
C TRP A 150 6.14 0.25 2.80
N SER A 151 5.67 0.23 1.55
CA SER A 151 5.86 1.38 0.66
C SER A 151 4.52 1.95 0.25
N VAL A 152 4.36 3.26 0.47
CA VAL A 152 3.21 4.05 0.01
C VAL A 152 2.93 3.92 -1.49
N SER A 153 3.92 3.47 -2.28
CA SER A 153 3.79 3.27 -3.73
C SER A 153 2.81 2.16 -4.11
N LEU A 154 2.43 1.25 -3.20
CA LEU A 154 1.52 0.13 -3.51
C LEU A 154 0.22 0.61 -4.16
N LYS A 155 -0.48 1.57 -3.54
CA LYS A 155 -1.77 2.06 -4.03
C LYS A 155 -1.66 2.68 -5.42
N TYR A 156 -0.60 3.43 -5.68
CA TYR A 156 -0.36 4.08 -6.98
C TYR A 156 -0.03 3.05 -8.07
N ILE A 157 0.79 2.05 -7.75
CA ILE A 157 1.19 0.98 -8.67
C ILE A 157 -0.03 0.14 -9.09
N VAL A 158 -0.84 -0.28 -8.13
CA VAL A 158 -2.05 -1.09 -8.39
C VAL A 158 -3.08 -0.30 -9.20
N SER A 159 -3.10 1.03 -9.09
CA SER A 159 -4.03 1.90 -9.79
C SER A 159 -3.75 2.05 -11.30
N CYS A 160 -2.60 1.59 -11.80
CA CYS A 160 -2.26 1.73 -13.22
C CYS A 160 -3.07 0.85 -14.18
N GLY A 161 -3.86 -0.11 -13.70
CA GLY A 161 -4.55 -1.10 -14.56
C GLY A 161 -3.60 -2.08 -15.27
N SER A 162 -2.29 -1.93 -15.05
CA SER A 162 -1.25 -2.91 -15.36
C SER A 162 -1.33 -4.09 -14.39
N LEU A 163 -0.88 -5.27 -14.82
CA LEU A 163 -0.74 -6.39 -13.89
C LEU A 163 0.36 -6.06 -12.88
N THR A 164 -0.02 -5.90 -11.61
CA THR A 164 0.93 -5.61 -10.55
C THR A 164 1.64 -6.89 -10.11
N LEU A 165 2.97 -6.87 -10.10
CA LEU A 165 3.84 -7.93 -9.61
C LEU A 165 4.30 -7.54 -8.19
N ILE A 166 3.79 -8.22 -7.16
CA ILE A 166 4.11 -7.89 -5.75
C ILE A 166 5.17 -8.87 -5.24
N ILE A 167 6.35 -8.35 -4.91
CA ILE A 167 7.48 -9.15 -4.42
C ILE A 167 7.28 -9.44 -2.93
N ALA A 168 6.96 -10.70 -2.62
CA ALA A 168 6.87 -11.29 -1.27
C ALA A 168 6.76 -10.29 -0.10
N PRO A 169 5.62 -9.57 0.02
CA PRO A 169 5.50 -8.48 0.98
C PRO A 169 5.53 -9.02 2.41
N ARG A 170 6.28 -8.36 3.29
CA ARG A 170 6.39 -8.68 4.71
C ARG A 170 5.47 -7.83 5.57
N TYR A 171 5.18 -6.61 5.11
CA TYR A 171 4.38 -5.64 5.84
C TYR A 171 2.95 -5.63 5.34
N GLU A 172 2.03 -5.47 6.29
CA GLU A 172 0.61 -5.30 6.03
C GLU A 172 0.20 -3.89 6.46
N ASP A 173 -0.28 -3.09 5.51
CA ASP A 173 -0.98 -1.84 5.79
C ASP A 173 -2.48 -2.12 5.89
N PHE A 174 -3.29 -1.07 6.08
CA PHE A 174 -4.73 -1.23 6.25
C PHE A 174 -5.46 -1.78 5.00
N LEU A 175 -4.88 -1.65 3.80
CA LEU A 175 -5.53 -2.04 2.54
C LEU A 175 -4.99 -3.36 1.95
N SER A 176 -3.73 -3.71 2.21
CA SER A 176 -3.05 -4.81 1.53
C SER A 176 -3.66 -6.17 1.87
N ARG A 177 -4.28 -6.29 3.04
CA ARG A 177 -5.08 -7.47 3.43
C ARG A 177 -6.31 -7.70 2.54
N GLY A 178 -6.78 -6.68 1.83
CA GLY A 178 -7.86 -6.79 0.84
C GLY A 178 -7.42 -7.35 -0.51
N LEU A 179 -6.13 -7.24 -0.86
CA LEU A 179 -5.60 -7.72 -2.15
C LEU A 179 -5.47 -9.24 -2.18
N VAL A 180 -5.91 -9.87 -3.28
CA VAL A 180 -5.89 -11.32 -3.45
C VAL A 180 -4.94 -11.70 -4.60
N PRO A 181 -3.94 -12.58 -4.37
CA PRO A 181 -3.07 -13.05 -5.43
C PRO A 181 -3.87 -13.75 -6.53
N ARG A 182 -3.42 -13.60 -7.78
CA ARG A 182 -4.10 -14.08 -9.02
C ARG A 182 -5.46 -13.44 -9.32
N LEU A 183 -5.98 -12.59 -8.44
CA LEU A 183 -7.21 -11.82 -8.66
C LEU A 183 -6.92 -10.33 -8.88
N ASN A 184 -6.09 -9.73 -8.02
CA ASN A 184 -5.74 -8.31 -8.08
C ASN A 184 -4.27 -8.08 -8.50
N TYR A 185 -3.41 -9.07 -8.28
CA TYR A 185 -1.97 -8.98 -8.53
C TYR A 185 -1.34 -10.36 -8.78
N TRP A 186 -0.10 -10.39 -9.25
CA TRP A 186 0.72 -11.59 -9.37
C TRP A 186 1.76 -11.66 -8.25
N PRO A 187 1.80 -12.74 -7.44
CA PRO A 187 2.84 -12.89 -6.42
C PRO A 187 4.19 -13.22 -7.05
N VAL A 188 5.24 -12.55 -6.61
CA VAL A 188 6.63 -12.80 -7.04
C VAL A 188 7.45 -13.28 -5.84
N SER A 189 8.18 -14.37 -6.03
CA SER A 189 9.03 -15.00 -5.02
C SER A 189 10.40 -14.32 -4.94
N LEU A 190 10.95 -14.22 -3.73
CA LEU A 190 12.33 -13.75 -3.52
C LEU A 190 13.38 -14.86 -3.71
N SER A 191 12.98 -16.12 -3.51
CA SER A 191 13.85 -17.29 -3.48
C SER A 191 13.33 -18.37 -4.43
N PRO A 192 14.21 -19.13 -5.11
CA PRO A 192 15.68 -19.02 -5.06
C PRO A 192 16.26 -17.86 -5.89
N ASP A 193 15.48 -17.29 -6.83
CA ASP A 193 15.94 -16.24 -7.74
C ASP A 193 14.78 -15.28 -8.06
N LEU A 194 14.90 -14.03 -7.58
CA LEU A 194 13.93 -12.96 -7.81
C LEU A 194 13.76 -12.63 -9.30
N CYS A 195 14.86 -12.50 -10.05
CA CYS A 195 14.80 -12.08 -11.45
C CYS A 195 14.14 -13.15 -12.31
N ARG A 196 14.34 -14.43 -11.97
CA ARG A 196 13.66 -15.55 -12.60
C ARG A 196 12.16 -15.57 -12.32
N SER A 197 11.72 -15.33 -11.07
CA SER A 197 10.28 -15.24 -10.75
C SER A 197 9.62 -14.04 -11.46
N ILE A 198 10.29 -12.89 -11.56
CA ILE A 198 9.81 -11.76 -12.38
C ILE A 198 9.68 -12.17 -13.85
N LYS A 199 10.71 -12.81 -14.41
CA LYS A 199 10.71 -13.28 -15.80
C LYS A 199 9.54 -14.22 -16.06
N PHE A 200 9.34 -15.20 -15.19
CA PHE A 200 8.23 -16.15 -15.29
C PHE A 200 6.88 -15.43 -15.35
N ALA A 201 6.65 -14.49 -14.43
CA ALA A 201 5.41 -13.70 -14.41
C ALA A 201 5.17 -12.92 -15.71
N VAL A 202 6.23 -12.32 -16.26
CA VAL A 202 6.19 -11.55 -17.52
C VAL A 202 5.93 -12.47 -18.72
N ASP A 203 6.63 -13.60 -18.81
CA ASP A 203 6.47 -14.57 -19.90
C ASP A 203 5.07 -15.18 -19.86
N TRP A 204 4.61 -15.62 -18.69
CA TRP A 204 3.24 -16.10 -18.48
C TRP A 204 2.21 -15.06 -18.88
N GLY A 205 2.38 -13.81 -18.45
CA GLY A 205 1.44 -12.73 -18.76
C GLY A 205 1.38 -12.41 -20.25
N ASN A 206 2.53 -12.46 -20.93
CA ASN A 206 2.61 -12.20 -22.36
C ASN A 206 2.02 -13.34 -23.19
N ALA A 207 2.09 -14.58 -22.69
CA ALA A 207 1.39 -15.74 -23.25
C ALA A 207 -0.12 -15.74 -22.96
N ASN A 208 -0.57 -15.06 -21.89
CA ASN A 208 -1.95 -15.00 -21.43
C ASN A 208 -2.48 -13.55 -21.32
N PRO A 209 -2.43 -12.75 -22.39
CA PRO A 209 -2.62 -11.29 -22.31
C PRO A 209 -4.00 -10.88 -21.79
N SER A 210 -5.07 -11.57 -22.19
CA SER A 210 -6.44 -11.28 -21.72
C SER A 210 -6.60 -11.53 -20.22
N VAL A 211 -5.97 -12.59 -19.71
CA VAL A 211 -6.01 -12.92 -18.27
C VAL A 211 -5.16 -11.93 -17.48
N ALA A 212 -3.97 -11.59 -17.97
CA ALA A 212 -3.10 -10.60 -17.35
C ALA A 212 -3.75 -9.21 -17.27
N GLU A 213 -4.38 -8.76 -18.36
CA GLU A 213 -5.17 -7.53 -18.39
C GLU A 213 -6.33 -7.57 -17.37
N ALA A 214 -7.06 -8.69 -17.30
CA ALA A 214 -8.18 -8.83 -16.38
C ALA A 214 -7.75 -8.74 -14.91
N ILE A 215 -6.60 -9.31 -14.54
CA ILE A 215 -6.04 -9.18 -13.18
C ILE A 215 -5.65 -7.73 -12.89
N GLY A 216 -4.96 -7.07 -13.83
CA GLY A 216 -4.58 -5.65 -13.69
C GLY A 216 -5.79 -4.73 -13.52
N LYS A 217 -6.84 -4.93 -14.33
CA LYS A 217 -8.12 -4.19 -14.21
C LYS A 217 -8.81 -4.44 -12.86
N ARG A 218 -8.79 -5.67 -12.35
CA ARG A 218 -9.33 -5.99 -11.02
C ARG A 218 -8.52 -5.34 -9.90
N GLY A 219 -7.20 -5.19 -10.06
CA GLY A 219 -6.37 -4.38 -9.17
C GLY A 219 -6.81 -2.92 -9.16
N GLN A 220 -6.91 -2.30 -10.34
CA GLN A 220 -7.37 -0.91 -10.47
C GLN A 220 -8.79 -0.70 -9.92
N GLN A 221 -9.70 -1.65 -10.16
CA GLN A 221 -11.07 -1.61 -9.63
C GLN A 221 -11.10 -1.74 -8.09
N PHE A 222 -10.20 -2.52 -7.50
CA PHE A 222 -10.06 -2.56 -6.04
C PHE A 222 -9.66 -1.18 -5.50
N MET A 223 -8.73 -0.49 -6.16
CA MET A 223 -8.31 0.86 -5.78
C MET A 223 -9.39 1.92 -6.03
N GLU A 224 -10.18 1.79 -7.10
CA GLU A 224 -11.34 2.66 -7.36
C GLU A 224 -12.37 2.57 -6.24
N ASN A 225 -12.54 1.38 -5.67
CA ASN A 225 -13.43 1.19 -4.52
C ASN A 225 -12.83 1.68 -3.20
N MET A 226 -11.60 2.17 -3.17
CA MET A 226 -10.93 2.68 -1.97
C MET A 226 -11.02 4.21 -1.90
N SER A 227 -12.19 4.82 -2.07
CA SER A 227 -12.33 6.29 -1.98
C SER A 227 -11.95 6.84 -0.61
N MET A 228 -11.75 8.15 -0.48
CA MET A 228 -11.53 8.77 0.83
C MET A 228 -12.67 8.48 1.81
N ASP A 229 -13.93 8.41 1.36
CA ASP A 229 -15.06 7.97 2.20
C ASP A 229 -14.81 6.59 2.82
N ARG A 230 -14.29 5.63 2.05
CA ARG A 230 -13.96 4.28 2.55
C ARG A 230 -12.78 4.29 3.52
N VAL A 231 -11.80 5.16 3.29
CA VAL A 231 -10.67 5.37 4.21
C VAL A 231 -11.19 5.90 5.54
N TYR A 232 -12.06 6.91 5.53
CA TYR A 232 -12.70 7.43 6.73
C TYR A 232 -13.61 6.41 7.42
N GLU A 233 -14.35 5.58 6.67
CA GLU A 233 -15.12 4.47 7.23
C GLU A 233 -14.21 3.48 7.99
N TYR A 234 -13.07 3.10 7.41
CA TYR A 234 -12.08 2.26 8.08
C TYR A 234 -11.59 2.89 9.39
N MET A 235 -11.17 4.17 9.33
CA MET A 235 -10.70 4.92 10.51
C MET A 235 -11.78 4.97 11.59
N PHE A 236 -13.02 5.31 11.22
CA PHE A 236 -14.15 5.38 12.13
C PHE A 236 -14.39 4.03 12.82
N HIS A 237 -14.45 2.94 12.05
CA HIS A 237 -14.67 1.61 12.61
C HIS A 237 -13.54 1.17 13.52
N LEU A 238 -12.30 1.42 13.12
CA LEU A 238 -11.13 1.09 13.92
C LEU A 238 -11.13 1.83 15.26
N ILE A 239 -11.34 3.15 15.24
CA ILE A 239 -11.41 3.98 16.47
C ILE A 239 -12.59 3.57 17.34
N LYS A 240 -13.75 3.28 16.75
CA LYS A 240 -14.95 2.84 17.47
C LYS A 240 -14.78 1.48 18.15
N GLU A 241 -14.14 0.51 17.51
CA GLU A 241 -13.88 -0.78 18.15
C GLU A 241 -12.77 -0.66 19.20
N TYR A 242 -11.73 0.14 18.94
CA TYR A 242 -10.68 0.44 19.90
C TYR A 242 -11.22 1.11 21.17
N SER A 243 -12.16 2.05 21.04
CA SER A 243 -12.70 2.80 22.19
C SER A 243 -13.38 1.91 23.22
N LYS A 244 -13.92 0.75 22.80
CA LYS A 244 -14.57 -0.24 23.67
C LYS A 244 -13.58 -1.02 24.53
N LEU A 245 -12.30 -0.99 24.18
CA LEU A 245 -11.24 -1.71 24.89
C LEU A 245 -10.64 -0.89 26.04
N GLN A 246 -10.90 0.43 26.08
CA GLN A 246 -10.47 1.29 27.18
C GLN A 246 -11.30 0.97 28.43
N ASP A 247 -10.63 0.74 29.55
CA ASP A 247 -11.23 0.52 30.87
C ASP A 247 -11.31 1.82 31.71
N PHE A 248 -10.99 2.95 31.09
CA PHE A 248 -11.06 4.29 31.66
C PHE A 248 -11.84 5.23 30.75
N LYS A 249 -12.28 6.36 31.31
CA LYS A 249 -12.83 7.48 30.53
C LYS A 249 -11.69 8.42 30.15
N PRO A 250 -11.37 8.61 28.86
CA PRO A 250 -10.32 9.53 28.43
C PRO A 250 -10.60 10.96 28.90
N SER A 251 -9.54 11.68 29.24
CA SER A 251 -9.61 13.09 29.61
C SER A 251 -8.32 13.80 29.19
N PRO A 252 -8.39 14.99 28.57
CA PRO A 252 -7.19 15.68 28.09
C PRO A 252 -6.27 16.06 29.25
N PRO A 253 -4.96 15.75 29.19
CA PRO A 253 -4.00 16.20 30.20
C PRO A 253 -3.83 17.73 30.14
N SER A 254 -3.34 18.34 31.23
CA SER A 254 -3.13 19.80 31.31
C SER A 254 -2.11 20.34 30.29
N SER A 255 -1.25 19.49 29.76
CA SER A 255 -0.28 19.81 28.72
C SER A 255 -0.78 19.58 27.29
N ALA A 256 -2.01 19.09 27.11
CA ALA A 256 -2.56 18.86 25.78
C ALA A 256 -2.79 20.18 25.04
N GLN A 257 -2.56 20.14 23.73
CA GLN A 257 -2.88 21.23 22.82
C GLN A 257 -4.02 20.79 21.93
N GLU A 258 -5.00 21.66 21.75
CA GLU A 258 -6.11 21.42 20.82
C GLU A 258 -5.59 21.52 19.38
N VAL A 259 -5.93 20.52 18.57
CA VAL A 259 -5.67 20.53 17.13
C VAL A 259 -7.00 20.79 16.43
N CYS A 260 -7.07 21.90 15.71
CA CYS A 260 -8.18 22.29 14.84
C CYS A 260 -7.66 22.63 13.43
N MET A 261 -8.58 22.90 12.51
CA MET A 261 -8.24 23.29 11.14
C MET A 261 -7.36 24.55 11.14
N GLU A 262 -7.73 25.56 11.93
CA GLU A 262 -7.00 26.82 12.04
C GLU A 262 -5.59 26.61 12.61
N SER A 263 -5.42 25.72 13.60
CA SER A 263 -4.10 25.44 14.16
C SER A 263 -3.20 24.74 13.14
N LEU A 264 -3.73 23.82 12.35
CA LEU A 264 -2.96 23.14 11.30
C LEU A 264 -2.55 24.11 10.19
N LEU A 265 -3.50 24.90 9.68
CA LEU A 265 -3.25 25.87 8.61
C LEU A 265 -2.35 27.03 9.03
N CYS A 266 -2.18 27.27 10.34
CA CYS A 266 -1.26 28.28 10.87
C CYS A 266 0.22 27.89 10.70
N PHE A 267 0.53 26.58 10.71
CA PHE A 267 1.89 26.07 10.56
C PHE A 267 2.22 25.62 9.14
N ALA A 268 1.20 25.45 8.30
CA ALA A 268 1.36 25.01 6.92
C ALA A 268 1.96 26.10 6.03
N ASP A 269 2.92 25.73 5.19
CA ASP A 269 3.37 26.57 4.08
C ASP A 269 2.28 26.69 3.00
N SER A 270 2.51 27.50 1.96
CA SER A 270 1.49 27.75 0.92
C SER A 270 1.03 26.48 0.18
N LYS A 271 1.91 25.50 0.03
CA LYS A 271 1.64 24.27 -0.72
C LYS A 271 0.97 23.23 0.16
N GLU A 272 1.46 23.09 1.39
CA GLU A 272 0.80 22.28 2.42
C GLU A 272 -0.63 22.80 2.66
N ARG A 273 -0.80 24.12 2.73
CA ARG A 273 -2.10 24.76 2.89
C ARG A 273 -3.08 24.41 1.78
N ASP A 274 -2.68 24.51 0.51
CA ASP A 274 -3.55 24.15 -0.63
C ASP A 274 -4.01 22.69 -0.53
N LEU A 275 -3.10 21.76 -0.26
CA LEU A 275 -3.43 20.33 -0.12
C LEU A 275 -4.32 20.05 1.10
N LEU A 276 -4.06 20.68 2.24
CA LEU A 276 -4.89 20.54 3.44
C LEU A 276 -6.31 21.08 3.22
N GLU A 277 -6.44 22.26 2.61
CA GLU A 277 -7.73 22.86 2.29
C GLU A 277 -8.50 21.98 1.28
N ARG A 278 -7.83 21.44 0.25
CA ARG A 278 -8.46 20.55 -0.76
C ARG A 278 -8.82 19.17 -0.23
N SER A 279 -8.07 18.64 0.74
CA SER A 279 -8.33 17.34 1.37
C SER A 279 -9.31 17.40 2.55
N THR A 280 -9.88 18.59 2.82
CA THR A 280 -10.84 18.80 3.90
C THR A 280 -12.12 17.97 3.68
N ALA A 281 -12.45 17.13 4.67
CA ALA A 281 -13.66 16.33 4.66
C ALA A 281 -14.82 17.03 5.40
N SER A 282 -16.03 16.79 4.93
CA SER A 282 -17.26 17.19 5.62
C SER A 282 -17.91 16.01 6.32
N PRO A 283 -18.72 16.23 7.37
CA PRO A 283 -19.48 15.17 7.99
C PRO A 283 -20.35 14.42 6.97
N SER A 284 -20.32 13.08 7.01
CA SER A 284 -21.17 12.27 6.13
C SER A 284 -22.66 12.49 6.44
N ALA A 285 -23.47 12.59 5.39
CA ALA A 285 -24.93 12.61 5.49
C ALA A 285 -25.53 11.21 5.76
N SER A 286 -24.76 10.14 5.50
CA SER A 286 -25.16 8.76 5.74
C SER A 286 -24.65 8.26 7.09
N LEU A 287 -25.41 7.34 7.69
CA LEU A 287 -24.94 6.62 8.86
C LEU A 287 -23.82 5.66 8.46
N PRO A 288 -22.79 5.47 9.32
CA PRO A 288 -21.76 4.48 9.08
C PRO A 288 -22.35 3.08 8.87
N CYS A 289 -21.72 2.29 8.01
CA CYS A 289 -22.10 0.89 7.85
C CYS A 289 -21.93 0.12 9.17
N SER A 290 -22.52 -1.09 9.25
CA SER A 290 -22.31 -1.99 10.38
C SER A 290 -21.38 -3.11 9.97
N LEU A 291 -20.25 -3.24 10.67
CA LEU A 291 -19.37 -4.39 10.48
C LEU A 291 -19.90 -5.60 11.26
N PRO A 292 -19.86 -6.80 10.68
CA PRO A 292 -20.14 -8.01 11.42
C PRO A 292 -19.10 -8.22 12.54
N PRO A 293 -19.44 -8.95 13.61
CA PRO A 293 -18.46 -9.32 14.64
C PRO A 293 -17.24 -10.01 14.02
N ALA A 294 -16.07 -9.79 14.62
CA ALA A 294 -14.84 -10.43 14.18
C ALA A 294 -14.98 -11.96 14.20
N ASN A 295 -14.69 -12.59 13.06
CA ASN A 295 -14.72 -14.04 12.93
C ASN A 295 -13.32 -14.55 12.57
N MET A 296 -12.65 -15.15 13.56
CA MET A 296 -11.28 -15.63 13.42
C MET A 296 -11.16 -16.79 12.43
N ASP A 297 -12.21 -17.59 12.24
CA ASP A 297 -12.18 -18.70 11.28
C ASP A 297 -12.25 -18.19 9.85
N ILE A 298 -13.06 -17.16 9.58
CA ILE A 298 -13.08 -16.47 8.28
C ILE A 298 -11.70 -15.88 7.97
N ILE A 299 -11.08 -15.19 8.95
CA ILE A 299 -9.75 -14.59 8.79
C ILE A 299 -8.69 -15.67 8.51
N LYS A 300 -8.67 -16.76 9.30
CA LYS A 300 -7.73 -17.88 9.10
C LYS A 300 -7.92 -18.54 7.74
N ASN A 301 -9.16 -18.82 7.34
CA ASN A 301 -9.48 -19.41 6.04
C ASN A 301 -9.04 -18.49 4.88
N TRP A 302 -9.22 -17.18 5.03
CA TRP A 302 -8.77 -16.19 4.07
C TRP A 302 -7.25 -16.18 3.91
N ILE A 303 -6.51 -16.16 5.02
CA ILE A 303 -5.04 -16.23 5.03
C ILE A 303 -4.57 -17.52 4.35
N GLN A 304 -5.11 -18.67 4.77
CA GLN A 304 -4.76 -19.98 4.19
C GLN A 304 -5.03 -20.03 2.69
N LYS A 305 -6.17 -19.48 2.23
CA LYS A 305 -6.51 -19.42 0.81
C LYS A 305 -5.46 -18.63 0.02
N LYS A 306 -5.05 -17.46 0.53
CA LYS A 306 -3.99 -16.66 -0.12
C LYS A 306 -2.66 -17.41 -0.16
N SER A 307 -2.26 -18.05 0.94
CA SER A 307 -1.03 -18.83 1.00
C SER A 307 -1.04 -19.98 -0.02
N ARG A 308 -2.16 -20.71 -0.15
CA ARG A 308 -2.31 -21.77 -1.17
C ARG A 308 -2.11 -21.24 -2.58
N ILE A 309 -2.77 -20.13 -2.94
CA ILE A 309 -2.62 -19.52 -4.28
C ILE A 309 -1.17 -19.13 -4.55
N ILE A 310 -0.46 -18.57 -3.57
CA ILE A 310 0.96 -18.23 -3.70
C ILE A 310 1.81 -19.48 -3.90
N SER A 311 1.58 -20.54 -3.11
CA SER A 311 2.27 -21.82 -3.27
C SER A 311 2.01 -22.48 -4.62
N ASP A 312 0.78 -22.39 -5.15
CA ASP A 312 0.45 -22.91 -6.49
C ASP A 312 1.25 -22.18 -7.58
N VAL A 313 1.37 -20.84 -7.49
CA VAL A 313 2.21 -20.06 -8.43
C VAL A 313 3.67 -20.48 -8.33
N GLN A 314 4.20 -20.68 -7.12
CA GLN A 314 5.57 -21.15 -6.90
C GLN A 314 5.81 -22.55 -7.49
N GLN A 315 4.82 -23.44 -7.40
CA GLN A 315 4.90 -24.75 -8.03
C GLN A 315 4.87 -24.68 -9.55
N LEU A 316 4.05 -23.79 -10.13
CA LEU A 316 4.04 -23.53 -11.56
C LEU A 316 5.39 -22.99 -12.04
N GLU A 317 6.00 -22.06 -11.30
CA GLU A 317 7.35 -21.56 -11.54
C GLU A 317 8.36 -22.72 -11.60
N ASN A 318 8.36 -23.60 -10.58
CA ASN A 318 9.30 -24.71 -10.50
C ASN A 318 9.09 -25.78 -11.59
N ASN A 319 7.86 -25.99 -12.05
CA ASN A 319 7.54 -27.02 -13.04
C ASN A 319 7.88 -26.62 -14.49
N GLU A 320 7.90 -25.33 -14.83
CA GLU A 320 8.44 -24.85 -16.13
C GLU A 320 9.98 -24.97 -16.20
N HIS A 321 10.62 -25.51 -15.17
CA HIS A 321 12.07 -25.55 -15.01
C HIS A 321 12.64 -26.98 -14.94
N VAL A 322 11.79 -28.00 -15.13
CA VAL A 322 12.16 -29.41 -15.34
C VAL A 322 11.98 -29.75 -16.82
#